data_AF-A0A2M6UK47-F1
#
_entry.id   AF-A0A2M6UK47-F1
#
_cell.length_a   1.000
_cell.length_b   1.000
_cell.length_c   1.000
_cell.angle_alpha   90.00
_cell.angle_beta   90.00
_cell.angle_gamma   90.00
#
_symmetry.space_group_name_H-M   'P 1'
#
loop_
_entity.id
_entity.type
_entity.pdbx_description
1 polymer ?
#
loop_
_entity_poly.entity_id
_entity_poly.type
_entity_poly.pdbx_seq_one_letter_code
_entity_poly.pdbx_strand_id
1 'polypeptide(L)'
;MSAVYTIRSALTSNPADSFLWLMLYSTELTRTGFDNSLIRYIEESYALAPLEGWVALQRNGIGLATFENLKPSMQDKVVSEFVGLVDGSFLDVAGVNLTTVGWAQRERLLASLTRLDVISREAFAKKLSREGLKVAVPGIEVDDRLWR
;
A
#
# COMPACT_ATOMS: atom_id res chain seq x y z
N MET A 1 -21.90 -0.89 23.00
CA MET A 1 -21.87 -1.65 21.73
C MET A 1 -20.44 -1.61 21.21
N SER A 2 -19.81 -2.75 20.88
CA SER A 2 -18.40 -2.79 20.46
C SER A 2 -18.25 -2.27 19.02
N ALA A 3 -17.13 -1.59 18.71
CA ALA A 3 -16.83 -1.11 17.36
C ALA A 3 -16.86 -2.25 16.32
N VAL A 4 -16.37 -3.44 16.68
CA VAL A 4 -16.43 -4.65 15.82
C VAL A 4 -17.86 -5.00 15.45
N TYR A 5 -18.79 -4.94 16.41
CA TYR A 5 -20.20 -5.25 16.17
C TYR A 5 -20.82 -4.25 15.19
N THR A 6 -20.56 -2.95 15.39
CA THR A 6 -21.06 -1.89 14.51
C THR A 6 -20.55 -2.07 13.08
N ILE A 7 -19.25 -2.36 12.90
CA ILE A 7 -18.66 -2.57 11.57
C ILE A 7 -19.25 -3.81 10.90
N ARG A 8 -19.39 -4.92 11.63
CA ARG A 8 -20.04 -6.14 11.09
C ARG A 8 -21.49 -5.89 10.69
N SER A 9 -22.25 -5.16 11.50
CA SER A 9 -23.63 -4.78 11.18
C SER A 9 -23.72 -3.82 9.98
N ALA A 10 -22.73 -2.96 9.77
CA ALA A 10 -22.66 -2.12 8.58
C ALA A 10 -22.34 -2.97 7.34
N LEU A 11 -21.40 -3.91 7.45
CA LEU A 11 -21.05 -4.86 6.38
C LEU A 11 -22.19 -5.78 6.00
N THR A 12 -23.11 -6.14 6.92
CA THR A 12 -24.31 -6.91 6.53
C THR A 12 -25.24 -6.12 5.61
N SER A 13 -25.23 -4.79 5.72
CA SER A 13 -26.03 -3.90 4.86
C SER A 13 -25.28 -3.48 3.59
N ASN A 14 -23.95 -3.37 3.66
CA ASN A 14 -23.09 -3.02 2.54
C ASN A 14 -21.84 -3.92 2.49
N PRO A 15 -21.97 -5.17 2.00
CA PRO A 15 -20.86 -6.13 2.00
C PRO A 15 -19.76 -5.79 0.99
N ALA A 16 -20.04 -4.88 0.05
CA ALA A 16 -19.09 -4.44 -0.97
C ALA A 16 -18.19 -3.28 -0.50
N ASP A 17 -18.34 -2.80 0.73
CA ASP A 17 -17.61 -1.64 1.23
C ASP A 17 -16.17 -2.00 1.62
N SER A 18 -15.22 -1.60 0.77
CA SER A 18 -13.80 -1.93 0.95
C SER A 18 -13.21 -1.34 2.23
N PHE A 19 -13.68 -0.16 2.62
CA PHE A 19 -13.20 0.55 3.80
C PHE A 19 -13.70 -0.11 5.08
N LEU A 20 -14.96 -0.53 5.13
CA LEU A 20 -15.49 -1.26 6.29
C LEU A 20 -14.73 -2.58 6.53
N TRP A 21 -14.32 -3.29 5.48
CA TRP A 21 -13.46 -4.47 5.62
C TRP A 21 -12.08 -4.13 6.19
N LEU A 22 -11.46 -3.03 5.72
CA LEU A 22 -10.18 -2.54 6.26
C LEU A 22 -10.30 -2.11 7.74
N MET A 23 -11.38 -1.43 8.10
CA MET A 23 -11.64 -1.06 9.49
C MET A 23 -11.87 -2.28 10.37
N LEU A 24 -12.56 -3.30 9.86
CA LEU A 24 -12.78 -4.56 10.59
C LEU A 24 -11.45 -5.24 10.90
N TYR A 25 -10.56 -5.33 9.91
CA TYR A 25 -9.19 -5.82 10.11
C TYR A 25 -8.48 -5.04 11.22
N SER A 26 -8.43 -3.71 11.09
CA SER A 26 -7.65 -2.85 11.98
C SER A 26 -8.17 -2.89 13.42
N THR A 27 -9.48 -2.96 13.59
CA THR A 27 -10.13 -3.03 14.90
C THR A 27 -9.89 -4.39 15.57
N GLU A 28 -10.01 -5.49 14.82
CA GLU A 28 -9.77 -6.83 15.36
C GLU A 28 -8.27 -7.05 15.68
N LEU A 29 -7.37 -6.57 14.82
CA LEU A 29 -5.93 -6.58 15.06
C LEU A 29 -5.57 -5.85 16.35
N THR A 30 -6.12 -4.66 16.56
CA THR A 30 -5.87 -3.86 17.78
C THR A 30 -6.43 -4.55 19.03
N ARG A 31 -7.55 -5.26 18.90
CA ARG A 31 -8.24 -5.92 20.01
C ARG A 31 -7.61 -7.24 20.41
N THR A 32 -7.12 -8.01 19.45
CA THR A 32 -6.71 -9.42 19.67
C THR A 32 -5.26 -9.71 19.35
N GLY A 33 -4.55 -8.75 18.77
CA GLY A 33 -3.26 -9.02 18.14
C GLY A 33 -3.43 -9.64 16.76
N PHE A 34 -2.31 -9.99 16.14
CA PHE A 34 -2.29 -10.59 14.82
C PHE A 34 -2.72 -12.06 14.88
N ASP A 35 -3.66 -12.43 14.02
CA ASP A 35 -4.07 -13.81 13.76
C ASP A 35 -4.31 -13.98 12.25
N ASN A 36 -3.93 -15.13 11.70
CA ASN A 36 -4.04 -15.38 10.26
C ASN A 36 -5.48 -15.30 9.75
N SER A 37 -6.50 -15.52 10.59
CA SER A 37 -7.90 -15.36 10.19
C SER A 37 -8.28 -13.91 9.90
N LEU A 38 -7.48 -12.93 10.32
CA LEU A 38 -7.69 -11.52 10.01
C LEU A 38 -7.32 -11.18 8.57
N ILE A 39 -6.41 -11.95 7.96
CA ILE A 39 -5.95 -11.74 6.57
C ILE A 39 -7.14 -11.70 5.60
N ARG A 40 -8.17 -12.52 5.83
CA ARG A 40 -9.38 -12.52 5.00
C ARG A 40 -10.02 -11.14 4.89
N TYR A 41 -9.99 -10.31 5.93
CA TYR A 41 -10.60 -8.99 5.90
C TYR A 41 -9.82 -8.02 4.99
N ILE A 42 -8.50 -8.18 4.91
CA ILE A 42 -7.68 -7.42 3.95
C ILE A 42 -7.91 -7.94 2.54
N GLU A 43 -8.02 -9.26 2.35
CA GLU A 43 -8.35 -9.82 1.03
C GLU A 43 -9.71 -9.32 0.52
N GLU A 44 -10.75 -9.27 1.38
CA GLU A 44 -12.05 -8.71 1.01
C GLU A 44 -11.96 -7.22 0.66
N SER A 45 -11.19 -6.43 1.44
CA SER A 45 -10.96 -5.02 1.11
C SER A 45 -10.35 -4.84 -0.29
N TYR A 46 -9.36 -5.66 -0.65
CA TYR A 46 -8.75 -5.64 -1.99
C TYR A 46 -9.64 -6.23 -3.08
N ALA A 47 -10.51 -7.17 -2.76
CA ALA A 47 -11.42 -7.78 -3.73
C ALA A 47 -12.43 -6.77 -4.27
N LEU A 48 -12.96 -5.90 -3.41
CA LEU A 48 -14.16 -5.11 -3.68
C LEU A 48 -13.89 -3.71 -4.24
N ALA A 49 -12.81 -3.03 -3.84
CA ALA A 49 -12.47 -1.73 -4.42
C ALA A 49 -10.95 -1.51 -4.51
N PRO A 50 -10.27 -2.06 -5.54
CA PRO A 50 -8.82 -1.96 -5.67
C PRO A 50 -8.31 -0.55 -6.01
N LEU A 51 -9.19 0.43 -6.31
CA LEU A 51 -8.82 1.75 -6.85
C LEU A 51 -9.38 2.95 -6.07
N GLU A 52 -9.91 2.74 -4.86
CA GLU A 52 -10.30 3.85 -3.99
C GLU A 52 -9.06 4.53 -3.41
N GLY A 53 -8.63 5.62 -4.04
CA GLY A 53 -7.36 6.28 -3.74
C GLY A 53 -7.18 6.69 -2.27
N TRP A 54 -8.24 7.09 -1.58
CA TRP A 54 -8.18 7.46 -0.16
C TRP A 54 -8.05 6.24 0.77
N VAL A 55 -8.65 5.09 0.42
CA VAL A 55 -8.49 3.82 1.16
C VAL A 55 -7.07 3.30 0.96
N ALA A 56 -6.53 3.43 -0.25
CA ALA A 56 -5.18 2.99 -0.60
C ALA A 56 -4.10 3.64 0.29
N LEU A 57 -4.29 4.89 0.75
CA LEU A 57 -3.35 5.59 1.61
C LEU A 57 -3.04 4.83 2.91
N GLN A 58 -4.05 4.16 3.47
CA GLN A 58 -3.89 3.34 4.67
C GLN A 58 -3.71 1.86 4.33
N ARG A 59 -4.48 1.37 3.36
CA ARG A 59 -4.52 -0.06 3.01
C ARG A 59 -3.20 -0.57 2.48
N ASN A 60 -2.47 0.23 1.68
CA ASN A 60 -1.25 -0.23 1.04
C ASN A 60 -0.18 -0.63 2.06
N GLY A 61 0.01 0.17 3.12
CA GLY A 61 0.95 -0.15 4.19
C GLY A 61 0.58 -1.45 4.93
N ILE A 62 -0.71 -1.68 5.17
CA ILE A 62 -1.20 -2.91 5.81
C ILE A 62 -1.05 -4.12 4.89
N GLY A 63 -1.38 -3.96 3.61
CA GLY A 63 -1.20 -5.01 2.59
C GLY A 63 0.26 -5.41 2.45
N LEU A 64 1.18 -4.45 2.52
CA LEU A 64 2.62 -4.72 2.52
C LEU A 64 3.09 -5.40 3.82
N ALA A 65 2.59 -4.98 4.98
CA ALA A 65 2.93 -5.61 6.25
C ALA A 65 2.44 -7.07 6.35
N THR A 66 1.38 -7.42 5.62
CA THR A 66 0.79 -8.77 5.59
C THR A 66 1.12 -9.56 4.32
N PHE A 67 1.97 -9.01 3.46
CA PHE A 67 2.13 -9.41 2.06
C PHE A 67 2.39 -10.90 1.85
N GLU A 68 3.25 -11.50 2.68
CA GLU A 68 3.62 -12.92 2.57
C GLU A 68 2.48 -13.88 2.90
N ASN A 69 1.47 -13.42 3.66
CA ASN A 69 0.30 -14.21 4.01
C ASN A 69 -0.85 -14.06 3.00
N LEU A 70 -0.73 -13.13 2.04
CA LEU A 70 -1.74 -12.89 1.02
C LEU A 70 -1.65 -13.91 -0.11
N LYS A 71 -2.79 -14.23 -0.72
CA LYS A 71 -2.81 -14.95 -2.00
C LYS A 71 -2.01 -14.18 -3.07
N PRO A 72 -1.38 -14.88 -4.04
CA PRO A 72 -0.60 -14.22 -5.10
C PRO A 72 -1.36 -13.12 -5.86
N SER A 73 -2.65 -13.35 -6.16
CA SER A 73 -3.49 -12.35 -6.81
C SER A 73 -3.72 -11.09 -5.97
N MET A 74 -3.73 -11.21 -4.65
CA MET A 74 -3.85 -10.07 -3.73
C MET A 74 -2.52 -9.34 -3.58
N GLN A 75 -1.39 -10.06 -3.59
CA GLN A 75 -0.07 -9.43 -3.65
C GLN A 75 0.08 -8.53 -4.88
N ASP A 76 -0.40 -8.98 -6.05
CA ASP A 76 -0.36 -8.17 -7.27
C ASP A 76 -1.25 -6.92 -7.17
N LYS A 77 -2.37 -7.00 -6.43
CA LYS A 77 -3.20 -5.83 -6.12
C LYS A 77 -2.49 -4.85 -5.19
N VAL A 78 -1.80 -5.32 -4.14
CA VAL A 78 -1.00 -4.46 -3.25
C VAL A 78 0.10 -3.73 -4.05
N VAL A 79 0.81 -4.43 -4.93
CA VAL A 79 1.86 -3.83 -5.77
C VAL A 79 1.28 -2.85 -6.79
N SER A 80 0.11 -3.16 -7.37
CA SER A 80 -0.59 -2.25 -8.28
C SER A 80 -1.12 -1.01 -7.58
N GLU A 81 -1.60 -1.14 -6.35
CA GLU A 81 -2.01 -0.03 -5.51
C GLU A 81 -0.83 0.88 -5.15
N PHE A 82 0.35 0.32 -4.83
CA PHE A 82 1.56 1.12 -4.63
C PHE A 82 1.92 1.95 -5.87
N VAL A 83 1.82 1.36 -7.07
CA VAL A 83 2.02 2.08 -8.32
C VAL A 83 1.00 3.20 -8.50
N GLY A 84 -0.27 2.93 -8.16
CA GLY A 84 -1.33 3.95 -8.16
C GLY A 84 -1.07 5.10 -7.17
N LEU A 85 -0.43 4.84 -6.02
CA LEU A 85 -0.04 5.91 -5.09
C LEU A 85 1.02 6.83 -5.70
N VAL A 86 2.00 6.28 -6.40
CA VAL A 86 3.04 7.07 -7.07
C VAL A 86 2.46 7.86 -8.25
N ASP A 87 1.64 7.21 -9.08
CA ASP A 87 0.93 7.85 -10.20
C ASP A 87 0.02 9.00 -9.73
N GLY A 88 -0.71 8.76 -8.63
CA GLY A 88 -1.58 9.74 -7.99
C GLY A 88 -0.86 10.83 -7.19
N SER A 89 0.48 10.91 -7.26
CA SER A 89 1.30 11.88 -6.54
C SER A 89 1.21 11.83 -5.00
N PHE A 90 0.79 10.69 -4.43
CA PHE A 90 0.81 10.44 -2.98
C PHE A 90 2.21 9.99 -2.52
N LEU A 91 3.22 10.79 -2.85
CA LEU A 91 4.63 10.42 -2.77
C LEU A 91 5.14 10.24 -1.33
N ASP A 92 4.57 10.96 -0.36
CA ASP A 92 4.91 10.79 1.06
C ASP A 92 4.56 9.38 1.54
N VAL A 93 3.32 8.94 1.26
CA VAL A 93 2.83 7.61 1.65
C VAL A 93 3.59 6.53 0.89
N ALA A 94 3.81 6.71 -0.42
CA ALA A 94 4.60 5.76 -1.20
C ALA A 94 6.06 5.65 -0.70
N GLY A 95 6.68 6.77 -0.29
CA GLY A 95 8.04 6.77 0.28
C GLY A 95 8.12 5.99 1.60
N VAL A 96 7.15 6.21 2.51
CA VAL A 96 7.04 5.44 3.76
C VAL A 96 6.83 3.95 3.47
N ASN A 97 5.91 3.61 2.57
CA ASN A 97 5.65 2.21 2.22
C ASN A 97 6.88 1.53 1.61
N LEU A 98 7.64 2.23 0.76
CA LEU A 98 8.86 1.69 0.16
C LEU A 98 9.99 1.44 1.17
N THR A 99 10.08 2.27 2.22
CA THR A 99 11.19 2.25 3.18
C THR A 99 10.96 1.33 4.38
N THR A 100 9.71 0.97 4.65
CA THR A 100 9.30 0.12 5.78
C THR A 100 9.25 -1.37 5.44
N VAL A 101 9.25 -1.73 4.16
CA VAL A 101 9.23 -3.12 3.69
C VAL A 101 10.62 -3.77 3.66
N GLY A 102 10.64 -5.11 3.68
CA GLY A 102 11.86 -5.90 3.50
C GLY A 102 12.47 -5.74 2.10
N TRP A 103 13.76 -6.09 1.96
CA TRP A 103 14.53 -5.87 0.72
C TRP A 103 13.89 -6.46 -0.54
N ALA A 104 13.45 -7.73 -0.49
CA ALA A 104 12.83 -8.40 -1.63
C ALA A 104 11.52 -7.72 -2.07
N GLN A 105 10.72 -7.26 -1.11
CA GLN A 105 9.48 -6.53 -1.41
C GLN A 105 9.80 -5.14 -1.97
N ARG A 106 10.79 -4.45 -1.42
CA ARG A 106 11.27 -3.16 -1.94
C ARG A 106 11.70 -3.25 -3.40
N GLU A 107 12.47 -4.27 -3.76
CA GLU A 107 12.87 -4.52 -5.16
C GLU A 107 11.65 -4.77 -6.06
N ARG A 108 10.68 -5.57 -5.60
CA ARG A 108 9.42 -5.81 -6.34
C ARG A 108 8.64 -4.50 -6.57
N LEU A 109 8.54 -3.64 -5.55
CA LEU A 109 7.88 -2.35 -5.66
C LEU A 109 8.59 -1.43 -6.65
N LEU A 110 9.92 -1.31 -6.54
CA LEU A 110 10.72 -0.51 -7.47
C LEU A 110 10.58 -1.00 -8.91
N ALA A 111 10.75 -2.30 -9.15
CA ALA A 111 10.60 -2.89 -10.48
C ALA A 111 9.23 -2.61 -11.08
N SER A 112 8.18 -2.59 -10.26
CA SER A 112 6.81 -2.32 -10.71
C SER A 112 6.56 -0.88 -11.19
N LEU A 113 7.45 0.07 -10.85
CA LEU A 113 7.37 1.46 -11.31
C LEU A 113 7.69 1.63 -12.80
N THR A 114 8.26 0.62 -13.45
CA THR A 114 8.43 0.60 -14.92
C THR A 114 7.11 0.75 -15.69
N ARG A 115 5.98 0.49 -15.03
CA ARG A 115 4.61 0.71 -15.55
C ARG A 115 4.21 2.19 -15.64
N LEU A 116 4.93 3.08 -14.97
CA LEU A 116 4.63 4.51 -14.92
C LEU A 116 5.37 5.29 -16.01
N ASP A 117 4.80 6.43 -16.36
CA ASP A 117 5.47 7.41 -17.18
C ASP A 117 6.73 7.96 -16.48
N VAL A 118 7.58 8.61 -17.26
CA VAL A 118 8.87 9.12 -16.76
C VAL A 118 8.68 10.25 -15.73
N ILE A 119 7.66 11.09 -15.88
CA ILE A 119 7.42 12.26 -15.00
C ILE A 119 7.07 11.79 -13.60
N SER A 120 6.16 10.81 -13.48
CA SER A 120 5.76 10.22 -12.19
C SER A 120 6.95 9.56 -11.49
N ARG A 121 7.79 8.83 -12.23
CA ARG A 121 9.01 8.22 -11.69
C ARG A 121 10.05 9.25 -11.25
N GLU A 122 10.26 10.31 -12.02
CA GLU A 122 11.15 11.40 -11.65
C GLU A 122 10.68 12.13 -10.39
N ALA A 123 9.37 12.40 -10.28
CA ALA A 123 8.80 13.07 -9.11
C ALA A 123 9.06 12.24 -7.85
N PHE A 124 8.85 10.92 -7.94
CA PHE A 124 9.14 10.01 -6.83
C PHE A 124 10.63 9.92 -6.51
N ALA A 125 11.50 9.82 -7.52
CA ALA A 125 12.95 9.80 -7.32
C ALA A 125 13.45 11.09 -6.64
N LYS A 126 12.95 12.27 -7.07
CA LYS A 126 13.25 13.57 -6.45
C LYS A 126 12.78 13.62 -5.00
N LYS A 127 11.59 13.09 -4.71
CA LYS A 127 11.07 12.98 -3.34
C LYS A 127 11.97 12.14 -2.45
N LEU A 128 12.32 10.92 -2.87
CA LEU A 128 13.22 10.04 -2.11
C LEU A 128 14.59 10.68 -1.88
N SER A 129 15.15 11.31 -2.91
CA SER A 129 16.44 12.01 -2.81
C SER A 129 16.42 13.17 -1.80
N ARG A 130 15.34 13.96 -1.77
CA ARG A 130 15.15 15.04 -0.77
C ARG A 130 15.07 14.53 0.67
N GLU A 131 14.62 13.29 0.87
CA GLU A 131 14.61 12.61 2.17
C GLU A 131 15.94 11.93 2.50
N GLY A 132 16.96 12.11 1.66
CA GLY A 132 18.28 11.49 1.82
C GLY A 132 18.33 10.01 1.45
N LEU A 133 17.28 9.49 0.81
CA LEU A 133 17.20 8.08 0.42
C LEU A 133 17.87 7.86 -0.93
N LYS A 134 18.95 7.08 -0.92
CA LYS A 134 19.64 6.63 -2.13
C LYS A 134 18.96 5.39 -2.68
N VAL A 135 17.99 5.57 -3.57
CA VAL A 135 17.23 4.48 -4.20
C VAL A 135 17.24 4.64 -5.70
N ALA A 136 17.62 3.59 -6.42
CA ALA A 136 17.52 3.56 -7.86
C ALA A 136 16.05 3.36 -8.28
N VAL A 137 15.43 4.43 -8.77
CA VAL A 137 14.11 4.34 -9.42
C VAL A 137 14.35 3.93 -10.88
N PRO A 138 13.69 2.88 -11.41
CA PRO A 138 14.00 2.36 -12.74
C PRO A 138 13.86 3.42 -13.83
N GLY A 139 14.88 3.52 -14.69
CA GLY A 139 14.89 4.46 -15.82
C GLY A 139 15.08 5.94 -15.45
N ILE A 140 15.38 6.25 -14.19
CA ILE A 140 15.74 7.60 -13.74
C ILE A 140 17.21 7.62 -13.37
N GLU A 141 17.97 8.50 -14.02
CA GLU A 141 19.33 8.84 -13.59
C GLU A 141 19.24 9.86 -12.45
N VAL A 142 19.66 9.47 -11.26
CA VAL A 142 19.80 10.41 -10.14
C VAL A 142 21.17 11.05 -10.28
N ASP A 143 21.22 12.35 -10.62
CA ASP A 143 22.48 13.09 -10.60
C ASP A 143 22.97 13.19 -9.15
N ASP A 144 24.05 12.47 -8.83
CA ASP A 144 24.69 12.45 -7.50
C ASP A 144 25.25 13.83 -7.08
N ARG A 145 25.19 14.84 -7.95
CA ARG A 145 25.73 16.19 -7.71
C ARG A 145 24.73 17.11 -6.98
N LEU A 146 24.39 16.75 -5.74
CA LEU A 146 23.60 17.59 -4.82
C LEU A 146 24.44 18.69 -4.14
N TRP A 147 25.28 19.40 -4.90
CA TRP A 147 25.86 20.68 -4.47
C TRP A 147 25.98 21.63 -5.67
N ARG A 148 25.02 22.55 -5.79
CA ARG A 148 25.18 23.85 -6.43
C ARG A 148 24.30 24.86 -5.72
#